data_AF-A0A3D0SFI2-F1
#
_entry.id   AF-A0A3D0SFI2-F1
#
_cell.length_a   1.000
_cell.length_b   1.000
_cell.length_c   1.000
_cell.angle_alpha   90.00
_cell.angle_beta   90.00
_cell.angle_gamma   90.00
#
_symmetry.space_group_name_H-M   'P 1'
#
loop_
_entity.id
_entity.type
_entity.pdbx_description
1 polymer ?
#
loop_
_entity_poly.entity_id
_entity_poly.type
_entity_poly.pdbx_seq_one_letter_code
_entity_poly.pdbx_strand_id
1 'polypeptide(L)'
;TTYWSFNLPVKAEQGNCELLQVCSEEDFERLQQNLIGHLLMKQRLKQPPTLFFGLTDEDDFILSVDNASGEVVLEQVGKLPTRCLAPDLATFIDGLTPAA
;
A
#
# COMPACT_ATOMS: atom_id res chain seq x y z
N THR A 1 6.45 5.19 14.24
CA THR A 1 5.00 5.07 14.51
C THR A 1 4.58 6.29 15.28
N THR A 2 3.66 7.07 14.72
CA THR A 2 3.40 8.43 15.21
C THR A 2 2.00 8.57 15.81
N TYR A 3 1.00 7.85 15.25
CA TYR A 3 -0.41 7.94 15.67
C TYR A 3 -1.17 6.62 15.41
N TRP A 4 -2.29 6.43 16.11
CA TRP A 4 -3.28 5.39 15.81
C TRP A 4 -4.46 6.01 15.06
N SER A 5 -5.01 5.27 14.10
CA SER A 5 -6.19 5.68 13.33
C SER A 5 -6.87 4.45 12.73
N PHE A 6 -8.17 4.56 12.46
CA PHE A 6 -8.80 3.71 11.45
C PHE A 6 -8.26 4.04 10.06
N ASN A 7 -8.51 3.15 9.11
CA ASN A 7 -8.15 3.38 7.72
C ASN A 7 -8.77 4.69 7.20
N LEU A 8 -8.07 5.34 6.27
CA LEU A 8 -8.48 6.63 5.73
C LEU A 8 -9.04 6.44 4.31
N PRO A 9 -10.35 6.60 4.10
CA PRO A 9 -10.93 6.58 2.77
C PRO A 9 -10.55 7.86 2.03
N VAL A 10 -9.95 7.69 0.86
CA VAL A 10 -9.42 8.78 0.02
C VAL A 10 -9.72 8.49 -1.44
N LYS A 11 -9.50 9.50 -2.28
CA LYS A 11 -9.60 9.40 -3.73
C LYS A 11 -8.27 9.85 -4.34
N ALA A 12 -7.71 8.97 -5.17
CA ALA A 12 -6.53 9.22 -6.00
C ALA A 12 -6.95 9.39 -7.48
N GLU A 13 -5.98 9.63 -8.36
CA GLU A 13 -6.24 9.76 -9.80
C GLU A 13 -6.92 8.51 -10.39
N GLN A 14 -6.54 7.32 -9.93
CA GLN A 14 -7.11 6.05 -10.41
C GLN A 14 -8.53 5.75 -9.89
N GLY A 15 -8.99 6.38 -8.81
CA GLY A 15 -10.26 6.00 -8.19
C GLY A 15 -10.27 6.12 -6.68
N ASN A 16 -11.23 5.44 -6.06
CA ASN A 16 -11.34 5.39 -4.61
C ASN A 16 -10.29 4.42 -4.06
N CYS A 17 -9.67 4.80 -2.95
CA CYS A 17 -8.73 3.95 -2.25
C CYS A 17 -8.85 4.17 -0.74
N GLU A 18 -8.26 3.25 0.00
CA GLU A 18 -8.25 3.30 1.45
C GLU A 18 -6.80 3.19 1.92
N LEU A 19 -6.30 4.19 2.64
CA LEU A 19 -4.98 4.13 3.25
C LEU A 19 -5.07 3.28 4.52
N LEU A 20 -4.29 2.20 4.56
CA LEU A 20 -4.20 1.36 5.73
C LEU A 20 -3.56 2.15 6.87
N GLN A 21 -4.20 2.12 8.02
CA GLN A 21 -3.68 2.67 9.26
C GLN A 21 -3.60 1.57 10.30
N VAL A 22 -3.08 1.93 11.46
CA VAL A 22 -3.02 1.03 12.60
C VAL A 22 -3.88 1.61 13.69
N CYS A 23 -4.85 0.86 14.19
CA CYS A 23 -5.80 1.35 15.19
C CYS A 23 -5.47 0.92 16.62
N SER A 24 -4.51 -0.01 16.80
CA SER A 24 -4.06 -0.51 18.09
C SER A 24 -2.72 -1.25 17.96
N GLU A 25 -2.10 -1.60 19.09
CA GLU A 25 -0.88 -2.42 19.10
C GLU A 25 -1.09 -3.82 18.51
N GLU A 26 -2.22 -4.47 18.81
CA GLU A 26 -2.55 -5.79 18.22
C GLU A 26 -2.71 -5.70 16.69
N ASP A 27 -3.35 -4.63 16.21
CA ASP A 27 -3.48 -4.35 14.78
C ASP A 27 -2.12 -4.08 14.12
N PHE A 28 -1.19 -3.46 14.86
CA PHE A 28 0.18 -3.25 14.37
C PHE A 28 0.90 -4.57 14.12
N GLU A 29 0.81 -5.51 15.06
CA GLU A 29 1.38 -6.85 14.92
C GLU A 29 0.79 -7.59 13.72
N ARG A 30 -0.53 -7.51 13.54
CA ARG A 30 -1.22 -8.09 12.38
C ARG A 30 -0.77 -7.47 11.06
N LEU A 31 -0.64 -6.15 10.99
CA LEU A 31 -0.13 -5.47 9.80
C LEU A 31 1.29 -5.90 9.46
N GLN A 32 2.18 -6.03 10.46
CA GLN A 32 3.53 -6.55 10.27
C GLN A 32 3.53 -7.98 9.74
N GLN A 33 2.69 -8.86 10.30
CA GLN A 33 2.53 -10.23 9.81
C GLN A 33 2.07 -10.27 8.35
N ASN A 34 1.11 -9.41 7.98
CA ASN A 34 0.64 -9.30 6.60
C ASN A 34 1.75 -8.81 5.65
N LEU A 35 2.53 -7.79 6.06
CA LEU A 35 3.68 -7.29 5.30
C LEU A 35 4.76 -8.36 5.14
N ILE A 36 5.08 -9.12 6.19
CA ILE A 36 6.04 -10.23 6.13
C ILE A 36 5.53 -11.32 5.18
N GLY A 37 4.24 -11.69 5.28
CA GLY A 37 3.61 -12.65 4.37
C GLY A 37 3.71 -12.22 2.91
N HIS A 38 3.47 -10.94 2.63
CA HIS A 38 3.62 -10.35 1.31
C HIS A 38 5.07 -10.43 0.81
N LEU A 39 6.06 -10.01 1.61
CA LEU A 39 7.48 -10.11 1.25
C LEU A 39 7.92 -11.56 0.97
N LEU A 40 7.47 -12.53 1.79
CA LEU A 40 7.75 -13.94 1.58
C LEU A 40 7.13 -14.47 0.28
N MET A 41 5.91 -14.04 -0.06
CA MET A 41 5.28 -14.35 -1.34
C MET A 41 6.13 -13.81 -2.50
N LYS A 42 6.54 -12.52 -2.47
CA LYS A 42 7.36 -11.93 -3.53
C LYS A 42 8.70 -12.64 -3.67
N GLN A 43 9.34 -12.99 -2.57
CA GLN A 43 10.58 -13.78 -2.57
C GLN A 43 10.38 -15.13 -3.27
N ARG A 44 9.30 -15.87 -2.96
CA ARG A 44 8.98 -17.15 -3.62
C ARG A 44 8.75 -16.99 -5.12
N LEU A 45 8.12 -15.89 -5.53
CA LEU A 45 7.86 -15.55 -6.94
C LEU A 45 9.08 -14.91 -7.64
N LYS A 46 10.20 -14.71 -6.94
CA LYS A 46 11.41 -14.00 -7.43
C LYS A 46 11.11 -12.58 -7.92
N GLN A 47 10.19 -11.90 -7.25
CA GLN A 47 9.81 -10.51 -7.54
C GLN A 47 10.55 -9.54 -6.60
N PRO A 48 10.81 -8.29 -7.05
CA PRO A 48 11.34 -7.25 -6.18
C PRO A 48 10.42 -7.01 -4.96
N PRO A 49 10.98 -6.71 -3.78
CA PRO A 49 10.19 -6.44 -2.58
C PRO A 49 9.38 -5.14 -2.73
N THR A 50 8.11 -5.21 -2.33
CA THR A 50 7.23 -4.05 -2.20
C THR A 50 6.54 -4.13 -0.85
N LEU A 51 6.11 -2.97 -0.32
CA LEU A 51 5.37 -2.88 0.94
C LEU A 51 4.03 -2.19 0.66
N PHE A 52 2.93 -2.91 0.85
CA PHE A 52 1.60 -2.35 0.63
C PHE A 52 1.22 -1.39 1.78
N PHE A 53 0.48 -0.34 1.45
CA PHE A 53 0.02 0.67 2.40
C PHE A 53 -1.42 1.12 2.16
N GLY A 54 -2.07 0.63 1.10
CA GLY A 54 -3.44 0.99 0.79
C GLY A 54 -4.13 -0.04 -0.10
N LEU A 55 -5.45 -0.01 -0.07
CA LEU A 55 -6.33 -0.82 -0.90
C LEU A 55 -6.93 0.06 -1.99
N THR A 56 -7.23 -0.54 -3.14
CA THR A 56 -8.03 0.11 -4.19
C THR A 56 -9.46 -0.42 -4.16
N ASP A 57 -10.33 0.14 -5.00
CA ASP A 57 -11.67 -0.37 -5.27
C ASP A 57 -11.71 -1.63 -6.15
N GLU A 58 -10.57 -2.02 -6.72
CA GLU A 58 -10.39 -3.30 -7.40
C GLU A 58 -9.80 -4.34 -6.44
N ASP A 59 -10.54 -5.43 -6.18
CA ASP A 59 -10.24 -6.43 -5.13
C ASP A 59 -8.80 -6.99 -5.16
N ASP A 60 -8.21 -7.15 -6.35
CA ASP A 60 -6.89 -7.75 -6.52
C ASP A 60 -5.75 -6.71 -6.57
N PHE A 61 -6.06 -5.41 -6.50
CA PHE A 61 -5.09 -4.33 -6.62
C PHE A 61 -4.85 -3.59 -5.31
N ILE A 62 -3.58 -3.42 -4.99
CA ILE A 62 -3.08 -2.75 -3.81
C ILE A 62 -2.13 -1.61 -4.18
N LEU A 63 -2.06 -0.62 -3.30
CA LEU A 63 -1.07 0.44 -3.35
C LEU A 63 0.15 0.00 -2.57
N SER A 64 1.30 -0.02 -3.24
CA SER A 64 2.57 -0.42 -2.63
C SER A 64 3.65 0.62 -2.84
N VAL A 65 4.65 0.60 -1.96
CA VAL A 65 5.94 1.27 -2.19
C VAL A 65 6.93 0.23 -2.70
N ASP A 66 7.60 0.51 -3.81
CA ASP A 66 8.77 -0.26 -4.22
C ASP A 66 9.91 -0.04 -3.22
N ASN A 67 10.42 -1.12 -2.62
CA ASN A 67 11.36 -1.01 -1.52
C ASN A 67 12.78 -0.59 -1.97
N ALA A 68 13.08 -0.64 -3.28
CA ALA A 68 14.36 -0.21 -3.81
C ALA A 68 14.33 1.25 -4.29
N SER A 69 13.28 1.65 -5.01
CA SER A 69 13.17 3.01 -5.57
C SER A 69 12.45 4.01 -4.65
N GLY A 70 11.55 3.52 -3.79
CA GLY A 70 10.65 4.37 -2.99
C GLY A 70 9.41 4.84 -3.75
N GLU A 71 9.27 4.47 -5.03
CA GLU A 71 8.12 4.84 -5.85
C GLU A 71 6.84 4.20 -5.33
N VAL A 72 5.73 4.94 -5.42
CA VAL A 72 4.40 4.39 -5.18
C VAL A 72 3.93 3.71 -6.46
N VAL A 73 3.53 2.45 -6.36
CA VAL A 73 3.16 1.61 -7.48
C VAL A 73 1.79 0.97 -7.27
N LEU A 74 1.07 0.79 -8.38
CA LEU A 74 -0.14 -0.02 -8.44
C LEU A 74 0.24 -1.47 -8.68
N GLU A 75 -0.15 -2.35 -7.76
CA GLU A 75 0.28 -3.74 -7.75
C GLU A 75 -0.93 -4.68 -7.73
N GLN A 76 -0.96 -5.62 -8.66
CA GLN A 76 -1.87 -6.76 -8.54
C GLN A 76 -1.21 -7.84 -7.68
N VAL A 77 -1.92 -8.38 -6.69
CA VAL A 77 -1.37 -9.38 -5.76
C VAL A 77 -0.75 -10.57 -6.52
N GLY A 78 0.51 -10.89 -6.19
CA GLY A 78 1.25 -11.98 -6.82
C GLY A 78 1.80 -11.69 -8.21
N LYS A 79 1.67 -10.46 -8.73
CA LYS A 79 2.24 -10.01 -10.00
C LYS A 79 3.29 -8.92 -9.78
N LEU A 80 4.04 -8.62 -10.84
CA LEU A 80 4.89 -7.42 -10.85
C LEU A 80 4.00 -6.17 -10.81
N PRO A 81 4.47 -5.07 -10.20
CA PRO A 81 3.75 -3.80 -10.26
C PRO A 81 3.46 -3.39 -11.71
N THR A 82 2.25 -2.87 -11.93
CA THR A 82 1.73 -2.59 -13.28
C THR A 82 1.94 -1.14 -13.70
N ARG A 83 2.01 -0.22 -12.73
CA ARG A 83 2.12 1.22 -12.98
C ARG A 83 2.80 1.93 -11.82
N CYS A 84 3.69 2.88 -12.10
CA CYS A 84 4.17 3.87 -11.13
C CYS A 84 3.13 5.00 -11.04
N LEU A 85 2.69 5.30 -9.82
CA LEU A 85 1.67 6.30 -9.50
C LEU A 85 2.27 7.61 -9.02
N ALA A 86 3.39 7.55 -8.30
CA ALA A 86 4.10 8.73 -7.81
C ALA A 86 5.58 8.38 -7.55
N PRO A 87 6.49 9.37 -7.62
CA PRO A 87 7.91 9.15 -7.37
C PRO A 87 8.23 8.76 -5.92
N ASP A 88 7.35 9.14 -4.97
CA ASP A 88 7.48 8.81 -3.56
C ASP A 88 6.12 8.90 -2.85
N LEU A 89 6.08 8.41 -1.61
CA LEU A 89 4.87 8.37 -0.79
C LEU A 89 4.34 9.76 -0.42
N ALA A 90 5.21 10.76 -0.23
CA ALA A 90 4.79 12.10 0.12
C ALA A 90 4.05 12.76 -1.05
N THR A 91 4.64 12.68 -2.25
CA THR A 91 4.04 13.16 -3.50
C THR A 91 2.71 12.46 -3.78
N PHE A 92 2.61 11.16 -3.50
CA PHE A 92 1.33 10.45 -3.62
C PHE A 92 0.28 11.02 -2.67
N ILE A 93 0.61 11.19 -1.38
CA ILE A 93 -0.31 11.69 -0.35
C ILE A 93 -0.78 13.11 -0.64
N ASP A 94 0.10 13.99 -1.12
CA ASP A 94 -0.23 15.37 -1.51
C ASP A 94 -1.25 15.44 -2.65
N GLY A 95 -1.34 14.39 -3.48
CA GLY A 95 -2.31 14.27 -4.57
C GLY A 95 -3.67 13.70 -4.16
N LEU A 96 -3.85 13.29 -2.90
CA LEU A 96 -5.09 12.66 -2.43
C LEU A 96 -6.14 13.68 -2.00
N THR A 97 -7.40 13.33 -2.20
CA THR A 97 -8.53 14.04 -1.60
C THR A 97 -9.29 13.10 -0.67
N PRO A 98 -9.85 13.57 0.47
CA PRO A 98 -10.71 12.73 1.30
C PRO A 98 -11.90 12.18 0.51
N ALA A 99 -12.22 10.90 0.69
CA ALA A 99 -13.47 10.33 0.20
C ALA A 99 -14.59 10.54 1.24
N ALA A 100 -15.83 10.61 0.77
CA ALA A 100 -17.03 10.83 1.59
C ALA A 100 -17.57 9.53 2.20
#